data_AF-A0A1V3IZU0-F1
#
_entry.id   AF-A0A1V3IZU0-F1
#
_cell.length_a   1.000
_cell.length_b   1.000
_cell.length_c   1.000
_cell.angle_alpha   90.00
_cell.angle_beta   90.00
_cell.angle_gamma   90.00
#
_symmetry.space_group_name_H-M   'P 1'
#
loop_
_entity.id
_entity.type
_entity.pdbx_description
1 polymer ?
#
loop_
_entity_poly.entity_id
_entity_poly.type
_entity_poly.pdbx_seq_one_letter_code
_entity_poly.pdbx_strand_id
1 'polypeptide(L)'
;MVGIKDKILKVRETKSENGFGFFYIQRTDEDKKSLTLVGNAGVNDLDSVIYGYSVGFESLYSQFLPRIIDWLNEGISNKESAGEVNFHQCLLTSSIAFAYWINTGKNNVSLWKNAVYWQEQWNLNLDYSVPLGKEEKEEFAIDLLRYIQAKEYDKAIKHYEFVTKGKLFKFSTRLTGYNLAYAYCLHFSEGKYSVDELDKAGKGFLEKHLQMLYIQGRSVEMLYWLKTICDAREKEYTPEEVIYTFYEFVKDEDKPDFVKALLKRK
;
A
#
# COMPACT_ATOMS: atom_id res chain seq x y z
N MET A 1 20.21 -8.56 -11.86
CA MET A 1 18.99 -8.37 -11.04
C MET A 1 19.47 -8.13 -9.62
N VAL A 2 19.16 -6.98 -9.01
CA VAL A 2 19.61 -6.67 -7.65
C VAL A 2 18.83 -7.58 -6.69
N GLY A 3 19.53 -8.31 -5.81
CA GLY A 3 18.88 -9.17 -4.82
C GLY A 3 18.12 -8.35 -3.78
N ILE A 4 17.12 -8.94 -3.12
CA ILE A 4 16.32 -8.21 -2.13
C ILE A 4 17.18 -7.69 -0.96
N LYS A 5 18.18 -8.46 -0.54
CA LYS A 5 19.15 -8.08 0.49
C LYS A 5 19.91 -6.80 0.13
N ASP A 6 20.46 -6.73 -1.07
CA ASP A 6 21.19 -5.55 -1.57
C ASP A 6 20.26 -4.34 -1.68
N LYS A 7 19.01 -4.55 -2.12
CA LYS A 7 18.01 -3.50 -2.16
C LYS A 7 17.71 -2.95 -0.77
N ILE A 8 17.51 -3.81 0.24
CA ILE A 8 17.26 -3.39 1.63
C ILE A 8 18.46 -2.59 2.18
N LEU A 9 19.69 -3.04 1.93
CA LEU A 9 20.90 -2.31 2.33
C LEU A 9 20.98 -0.93 1.68
N LYS A 10 20.71 -0.86 0.36
CA LYS A 10 20.66 0.41 -0.37
C LYS A 10 19.56 1.34 0.15
N VAL A 11 18.38 0.81 0.49
CA VAL A 11 17.31 1.60 1.10
C VAL A 11 17.77 2.16 2.45
N ARG A 12 18.40 1.34 3.30
CA ARG A 12 18.95 1.81 4.59
C ARG A 12 20.00 2.89 4.41
N GLU A 13 20.91 2.78 3.46
CA GLU A 13 21.87 3.83 3.16
C GLU A 13 21.17 5.11 2.68
N THR A 14 20.29 4.99 1.69
CA THR A 14 19.56 6.12 1.07
C THR A 14 18.69 6.86 2.07
N LYS A 15 18.09 6.16 3.03
CA LYS A 15 17.18 6.70 4.04
C LYS A 15 17.87 7.03 5.36
N SER A 16 19.18 6.83 5.48
CA SER A 16 19.92 7.27 6.66
C SER A 16 19.91 8.81 6.78
N GLU A 17 20.25 9.34 7.96
CA GLU A 17 20.31 10.79 8.22
C GLU A 17 21.22 11.56 7.24
N ASN A 18 22.27 10.92 6.73
CA ASN A 18 23.16 11.50 5.72
C ASN A 18 22.83 11.03 4.28
N GLY A 19 21.74 10.28 4.12
CA GLY A 19 21.34 9.69 2.85
C GLY A 19 20.56 10.68 1.99
N PHE A 20 20.69 10.54 0.66
CA PHE A 20 19.98 11.38 -0.30
C PHE A 20 18.46 11.42 -0.07
N GLY A 21 17.86 10.29 0.31
CA GLY A 21 16.43 10.20 0.54
C GLY A 21 15.96 10.91 1.82
N PHE A 22 16.84 11.14 2.80
CA PHE A 22 16.52 11.98 3.96
C PHE A 22 16.69 13.46 3.60
N PHE A 23 17.79 13.82 2.94
CA PHE A 23 17.99 15.18 2.44
C PHE A 23 16.83 15.65 1.54
N TYR A 24 16.37 14.79 0.63
CA TYR A 24 15.31 15.13 -0.32
C TYR A 24 13.94 15.37 0.34
N ILE A 25 13.61 14.72 1.45
CA ILE A 25 12.31 14.90 2.13
C ILE A 25 12.29 16.15 3.04
N GLN A 26 13.45 16.77 3.33
CA GLN A 26 13.56 17.97 4.16
C GLN A 26 13.11 19.27 3.44
N ARG A 27 12.29 19.15 2.39
CA ARG A 27 11.73 20.29 1.66
C ARG A 27 10.90 21.18 2.58
N THR A 28 11.09 22.47 2.39
CA THR A 28 10.47 23.57 3.14
C THR A 28 9.25 24.13 2.39
N ASP A 29 8.52 25.03 3.04
CA ASP A 29 7.45 25.78 2.38
C ASP A 29 7.98 26.75 1.30
N GLU A 30 9.26 27.12 1.34
CA GLU A 30 9.87 27.86 0.24
C GLU A 30 10.03 26.97 -0.99
N ASP A 31 10.49 25.72 -0.79
CA ASP A 31 10.60 24.74 -1.86
C ASP A 31 9.22 24.45 -2.47
N LYS A 32 8.16 24.43 -1.64
CA LYS A 32 6.77 24.24 -2.08
C LYS A 32 6.35 25.24 -3.16
N LYS A 33 6.80 26.50 -3.11
CA LYS A 33 6.44 27.52 -4.12
C LYS A 33 6.91 27.17 -5.53
N SER A 34 7.96 26.37 -5.64
CA SER A 34 8.49 25.89 -6.92
C SER A 34 7.78 24.63 -7.43
N LEU A 35 6.95 23.99 -6.60
CA LEU A 35 6.24 22.77 -6.97
C LEU A 35 4.99 23.08 -7.79
N THR A 36 4.89 22.47 -8.96
CA THR A 36 3.68 22.55 -9.80
C THR A 36 2.57 21.63 -9.31
N LEU A 37 2.94 20.54 -8.61
CA LEU A 37 2.05 19.46 -8.17
C LEU A 37 2.41 19.09 -6.71
N VAL A 38 1.86 19.83 -5.76
CA VAL A 38 2.20 19.71 -4.34
C VAL A 38 1.67 18.41 -3.72
N GLY A 39 0.47 17.98 -4.12
CA GLY A 39 -0.10 16.71 -3.70
C GLY A 39 0.79 15.55 -4.12
N ASN A 40 1.22 15.54 -5.39
CA ASN A 40 2.15 14.54 -5.92
C ASN A 40 3.50 14.56 -5.20
N ALA A 41 4.00 15.73 -4.80
CA ALA A 41 5.19 15.81 -3.96
C ALA A 41 4.96 15.15 -2.58
N GLY A 42 3.78 15.32 -1.99
CA GLY A 42 3.35 14.61 -0.78
C GLY A 42 3.29 13.09 -0.94
N VAL A 43 2.84 12.58 -2.10
CA VAL A 43 2.88 11.12 -2.41
C VAL A 43 4.32 10.59 -2.38
N ASN A 44 5.24 11.28 -3.05
CA ASN A 44 6.65 10.87 -3.08
C ASN A 44 7.31 10.91 -1.69
N ASP A 45 6.91 11.87 -0.85
CA ASP A 45 7.39 11.95 0.52
C ASP A 45 6.80 10.83 1.40
N LEU A 46 5.55 10.43 1.17
CA LEU A 46 4.95 9.26 1.81
C LEU A 46 5.71 7.97 1.49
N ASP A 47 6.10 7.76 0.22
CA ASP A 47 6.95 6.61 -0.15
C ASP A 47 8.27 6.63 0.62
N SER A 48 8.86 7.81 0.79
CA SER A 48 10.08 7.98 1.57
C SER A 48 9.90 7.63 3.04
N VAL A 49 8.77 7.98 3.64
CA VAL A 49 8.41 7.58 5.01
C VAL A 49 8.27 6.06 5.11
N ILE A 50 7.51 5.42 4.21
CA ILE A 50 7.29 3.95 4.24
C ILE A 50 8.63 3.21 4.14
N TYR A 51 9.51 3.62 3.22
CA TYR A 51 10.83 3.02 3.09
C TYR A 51 11.74 3.31 4.29
N GLY A 52 11.73 4.53 4.83
CA GLY A 52 12.49 4.88 6.04
C GLY A 52 12.07 4.03 7.24
N TYR A 53 10.77 3.86 7.43
CA TYR A 53 10.20 2.98 8.46
C TYR A 53 10.68 1.55 8.23
N SER A 54 10.62 1.03 7.00
CA SER A 54 11.00 -0.36 6.68
C SER A 54 12.42 -0.75 7.10
N VAL A 55 13.32 0.21 7.33
CA VAL A 55 14.73 -0.04 7.70
C VAL A 55 15.11 0.45 9.09
N GLY A 56 14.13 0.80 9.93
CA GLY A 56 14.34 1.16 11.33
C GLY A 56 14.48 2.67 11.60
N PHE A 57 14.01 3.53 10.70
CA PHE A 57 14.13 4.98 10.82
C PHE A 57 12.79 5.69 11.06
N GLU A 58 11.86 5.06 11.79
CA GLU A 58 10.59 5.68 12.17
C GLU A 58 10.79 7.06 12.83
N SER A 59 11.65 7.13 13.85
CA SER A 59 11.89 8.38 14.60
C SER A 59 12.46 9.50 13.72
N LEU A 60 13.15 9.15 12.63
CA LEU A 60 13.74 10.10 11.71
C LEU A 60 12.70 10.65 10.71
N TYR A 61 11.76 9.81 10.27
CA TYR A 61 10.81 10.13 9.21
C TYR A 61 9.42 10.56 9.70
N SER A 62 9.00 10.14 10.89
CA SER A 62 7.67 10.44 11.46
C SER A 62 7.35 11.94 11.49
N GLN A 63 8.35 12.78 11.74
CA GLN A 63 8.22 14.24 11.79
C GLN A 63 7.70 14.87 10.48
N PHE A 64 7.81 14.20 9.33
CA PHE A 64 7.36 14.73 8.04
C PHE A 64 5.89 14.46 7.75
N LEU A 65 5.24 13.54 8.48
CA LEU A 65 3.86 13.12 8.22
C LEU A 65 2.84 14.27 8.27
N PRO A 66 2.89 15.22 9.24
CA PRO A 66 1.98 16.36 9.23
C PRO A 66 2.05 17.18 7.93
N ARG A 67 3.26 17.54 7.49
CA ARG A 67 3.48 18.28 6.23
C ARG A 67 2.96 17.50 5.03
N ILE A 68 3.22 16.19 4.98
CA ILE A 68 2.76 15.31 3.89
C ILE A 68 1.23 15.32 3.81
N ILE A 69 0.55 15.19 4.96
CA ILE A 69 -0.92 15.24 5.03
C ILE A 69 -1.44 16.59 4.53
N ASP A 70 -0.82 17.70 4.93
CA ASP A 70 -1.21 19.04 4.49
C ASP A 70 -1.05 19.22 2.98
N TRP A 71 0.06 18.76 2.41
CA TRP A 71 0.34 18.84 0.98
C TRP A 71 -0.62 17.97 0.15
N LEU A 72 -0.94 16.78 0.64
CA LEU A 72 -1.92 15.91 0.01
C LEU A 72 -3.33 16.53 0.05
N ASN A 73 -3.73 17.11 1.19
CA ASN A 73 -4.99 17.84 1.31
C ASN A 73 -5.07 18.98 0.29
N GLU A 74 -4.02 19.78 0.16
CA GLU A 74 -3.97 20.88 -0.80
C GLU A 74 -4.11 20.39 -2.25
N GLY A 75 -3.38 19.33 -2.63
CA GLY A 75 -3.52 18.72 -3.96
C GLY A 75 -4.93 18.19 -4.23
N ILE A 76 -5.58 17.58 -3.24
CA ILE A 76 -6.97 17.11 -3.34
C ILE A 76 -7.93 18.30 -3.49
N SER A 77 -7.81 19.33 -2.64
CA SER A 77 -8.65 20.52 -2.68
C SER A 77 -8.53 21.28 -4.00
N ASN A 78 -7.33 21.35 -4.56
CA ASN A 78 -7.05 22.00 -5.84
C ASN A 78 -7.41 21.14 -7.05
N LYS A 79 -7.90 19.91 -6.86
CA LYS A 79 -8.12 18.91 -7.92
C LYS A 79 -6.88 18.75 -8.81
N GLU A 80 -5.72 18.68 -8.18
CA GLU A 80 -4.44 18.47 -8.83
C GLU A 80 -4.50 17.25 -9.76
N SER A 81 -3.90 17.37 -10.95
CA SER A 81 -3.85 16.28 -11.91
C SER A 81 -2.53 16.26 -12.67
N ALA A 82 -1.85 15.12 -12.65
CA ALA A 82 -0.75 14.79 -13.53
C ALA A 82 -1.24 13.86 -14.66
N GLY A 83 -2.09 14.39 -15.55
CA GLY A 83 -2.71 13.62 -16.62
C GLY A 83 -4.19 13.36 -16.38
N GLU A 84 -4.57 12.09 -16.20
CA GLU A 84 -5.97 11.71 -15.98
C GLU A 84 -6.41 12.02 -14.55
N VAL A 85 -7.48 12.82 -14.42
CA VAL A 85 -7.87 13.44 -13.14
C VAL A 85 -8.39 12.42 -12.14
N ASN A 86 -9.17 11.42 -12.57
CA ASN A 86 -9.75 10.44 -11.66
C ASN A 86 -8.66 9.50 -11.15
N PHE A 87 -7.74 9.07 -12.02
CA PHE A 87 -6.57 8.30 -11.63
C PHE A 87 -5.70 9.08 -10.63
N HIS A 88 -5.37 10.33 -10.94
CA HIS A 88 -4.50 11.13 -10.07
C HIS A 88 -5.16 11.42 -8.72
N GLN A 89 -6.46 11.75 -8.70
CA GLN A 89 -7.20 11.95 -7.45
C GLN A 89 -7.33 10.67 -6.64
N CYS A 90 -7.49 9.50 -7.27
CA CYS A 90 -7.46 8.20 -6.59
C CYS A 90 -6.11 7.96 -5.89
N LEU A 91 -4.99 8.32 -6.55
CA LEU A 91 -3.65 8.26 -5.95
C LEU A 91 -3.52 9.18 -4.73
N LEU A 92 -3.90 10.47 -4.86
CA LEU A 92 -3.78 11.44 -3.76
C LEU A 92 -4.66 11.05 -2.56
N THR A 93 -5.90 10.67 -2.81
CA THR A 93 -6.86 10.29 -1.77
C THR A 93 -6.50 8.96 -1.09
N SER A 94 -5.91 8.01 -1.81
CA SER A 94 -5.34 6.79 -1.20
C SER A 94 -4.11 7.13 -0.34
N SER A 95 -3.26 8.02 -0.83
CA SER A 95 -2.03 8.43 -0.14
C SER A 95 -2.33 9.17 1.15
N ILE A 96 -3.33 10.07 1.18
CA ILE A 96 -3.70 10.76 2.42
C ILE A 96 -4.30 9.81 3.46
N ALA A 97 -5.07 8.80 3.03
CA ALA A 97 -5.61 7.80 3.93
C ALA A 97 -4.49 7.00 4.61
N PHE A 98 -3.46 6.60 3.84
CA PHE A 98 -2.27 5.97 4.41
C PHE A 98 -1.45 6.91 5.28
N ALA A 99 -1.15 8.12 4.83
CA ALA A 99 -0.37 9.09 5.61
C ALA A 99 -1.03 9.37 6.97
N TYR A 100 -2.35 9.53 6.98
CA TYR A 100 -3.13 9.67 8.21
C TYR A 100 -3.03 8.43 9.10
N TRP A 101 -3.17 7.23 8.53
CA TRP A 101 -3.05 5.99 9.29
C TRP A 101 -1.65 5.79 9.86
N ILE A 102 -0.58 6.08 9.11
CA ILE A 102 0.80 6.00 9.62
C ILE A 102 1.00 7.00 10.76
N ASN A 103 0.47 8.22 10.62
CA ASN A 103 0.63 9.28 11.62
C ASN A 103 -0.13 9.02 12.92
N THR A 104 -1.27 8.34 12.85
CA THR A 104 -2.20 8.24 14.00
C THR A 104 -2.42 6.82 14.50
N GLY A 105 -2.00 5.81 13.75
CA GLY A 105 -2.36 4.41 13.96
C GLY A 105 -3.82 4.08 13.66
N LYS A 106 -4.65 5.06 13.28
CA LYS A 106 -6.11 4.89 13.16
C LYS A 106 -6.55 4.81 11.71
N ASN A 107 -7.33 3.79 11.38
CA ASN A 107 -7.92 3.67 10.05
C ASN A 107 -9.06 4.68 9.87
N ASN A 108 -8.87 5.69 9.02
CA ASN A 108 -9.91 6.67 8.71
C ASN A 108 -10.75 6.21 7.51
N VAL A 109 -11.88 5.56 7.82
CA VAL A 109 -12.81 5.03 6.82
C VAL A 109 -13.33 6.12 5.85
N SER A 110 -13.51 7.36 6.31
CA SER A 110 -14.02 8.44 5.44
C SER A 110 -13.00 8.84 4.37
N LEU A 111 -11.70 8.86 4.70
CA LEU A 111 -10.66 9.11 3.70
C LEU A 111 -10.63 7.99 2.66
N TRP A 112 -10.76 6.74 3.10
CA TRP A 112 -10.82 5.60 2.19
C TRP A 112 -12.05 5.61 1.28
N LYS A 113 -13.22 6.01 1.78
CA LYS A 113 -14.42 6.16 0.94
C LYS A 113 -14.25 7.21 -0.15
N ASN A 114 -13.49 8.29 0.11
CA ASN A 114 -13.15 9.26 -0.91
C ASN A 114 -12.23 8.64 -1.99
N ALA A 115 -11.26 7.82 -1.58
CA ALA A 115 -10.42 7.09 -2.51
C ALA A 115 -11.20 6.08 -3.37
N VAL A 116 -12.15 5.37 -2.77
CA VAL A 116 -13.09 4.48 -3.49
C VAL A 116 -13.93 5.26 -4.49
N TYR A 117 -14.41 6.47 -4.15
CA TYR A 117 -15.17 7.29 -5.10
C TYR A 117 -14.37 7.59 -6.37
N TRP A 118 -13.12 8.06 -6.24
CA TRP A 118 -12.27 8.36 -7.40
C TRP A 118 -11.88 7.14 -8.20
N GLN A 119 -11.63 6.01 -7.53
CA GLN A 119 -11.45 4.72 -8.18
C GLN A 119 -12.69 4.32 -8.99
N GLU A 120 -13.89 4.42 -8.42
CA GLU A 120 -15.15 4.11 -9.12
C GLU A 120 -15.31 5.01 -10.36
N GLN A 121 -14.94 6.30 -10.28
CA GLN A 121 -14.94 7.19 -11.46
C GLN A 121 -13.91 6.76 -12.51
N TRP A 122 -12.71 6.37 -12.10
CA TRP A 122 -11.67 5.88 -13.01
C TRP A 122 -12.11 4.59 -13.72
N ASN A 123 -12.76 3.68 -12.98
CA ASN A 123 -13.22 2.40 -13.50
C ASN A 123 -14.32 2.51 -14.57
N LEU A 124 -15.00 3.67 -14.70
CA LEU A 124 -15.93 3.94 -15.79
C LEU A 124 -15.24 4.03 -17.16
N ASN A 125 -13.93 4.30 -17.18
CA ASN A 125 -13.14 4.37 -18.41
C ASN A 125 -12.63 2.99 -18.88
N LEU A 126 -12.81 1.94 -18.08
CA LEU A 126 -12.28 0.61 -18.35
C LEU A 126 -13.31 -0.28 -19.07
N ASP A 127 -12.86 -0.95 -20.14
CA ASP A 127 -13.69 -1.91 -20.86
C ASP A 127 -13.52 -3.33 -20.30
N TYR A 128 -14.38 -3.70 -19.35
CA TYR A 128 -14.44 -5.05 -18.78
C TYR A 128 -15.03 -6.10 -19.74
N SER A 129 -15.40 -5.74 -20.97
CA SER A 129 -15.75 -6.73 -21.99
C SER A 129 -14.53 -7.58 -22.39
N VAL A 130 -13.33 -6.99 -22.34
CA VAL A 130 -12.05 -7.63 -22.66
C VAL A 130 -11.45 -8.29 -21.41
N PRO A 131 -10.82 -9.48 -21.52
CA PRO A 131 -10.10 -10.08 -20.40
C PRO A 131 -8.95 -9.18 -19.93
N LEU A 132 -8.88 -8.94 -18.62
CA LEU A 132 -7.78 -8.17 -18.01
C LEU A 132 -6.42 -8.77 -18.37
N GLY A 133 -5.51 -7.92 -18.82
CA GLY A 133 -4.08 -8.16 -18.93
C GLY A 133 -3.41 -8.33 -17.58
N LYS A 134 -2.07 -8.33 -17.58
CA LYS A 134 -1.30 -8.61 -16.36
C LYS A 134 -1.34 -7.43 -15.38
N GLU A 135 -1.10 -6.22 -15.87
CA GLU A 135 -1.05 -5.00 -15.07
C GLU A 135 -2.43 -4.67 -14.49
N GLU A 136 -3.48 -4.73 -15.32
CA GLU A 136 -4.86 -4.49 -14.86
C GLU A 136 -5.30 -5.52 -13.79
N LYS A 137 -4.77 -6.74 -13.80
CA LYS A 137 -5.02 -7.72 -12.73
C LYS A 137 -4.34 -7.37 -11.41
N GLU A 138 -3.17 -6.73 -11.45
CA GLU A 138 -2.48 -6.24 -10.25
C GLU A 138 -3.23 -5.03 -9.69
N GLU A 139 -3.58 -4.06 -10.54
CA GLU A 139 -4.40 -2.89 -10.18
C GLU A 139 -5.75 -3.32 -9.61
N PHE A 140 -6.41 -4.29 -10.25
CA PHE A 140 -7.69 -4.82 -9.78
C PHE A 140 -7.59 -5.47 -8.39
N ALA A 141 -6.43 -6.05 -8.04
CA ALA A 141 -6.23 -6.55 -6.68
C ALA A 141 -6.18 -5.38 -5.68
N ILE A 142 -5.40 -4.33 -5.98
CA ILE A 142 -5.30 -3.12 -5.12
C ILE A 142 -6.65 -2.43 -4.97
N ASP A 143 -7.45 -2.41 -6.02
CA ASP A 143 -8.81 -1.91 -6.04
C ASP A 143 -9.70 -2.60 -4.99
N LEU A 144 -9.65 -3.92 -4.90
CA LEU A 144 -10.38 -4.69 -3.88
C LEU A 144 -9.86 -4.41 -2.48
N LEU A 145 -8.54 -4.30 -2.31
CA LEU A 145 -7.94 -3.94 -1.03
C LEU A 145 -8.35 -2.53 -0.57
N ARG A 146 -8.52 -1.58 -1.50
CA ARG A 146 -9.02 -0.23 -1.20
C ARG A 146 -10.45 -0.25 -0.66
N TYR A 147 -11.34 -1.07 -1.25
CA TYR A 147 -12.69 -1.27 -0.71
C TYR A 147 -12.66 -1.86 0.71
N ILE A 148 -11.76 -2.81 1.00
CA ILE A 148 -11.60 -3.38 2.34
C ILE A 148 -11.25 -2.28 3.34
N GLN A 149 -10.29 -1.41 3.01
CA GLN A 149 -9.88 -0.31 3.88
C GLN A 149 -11.01 0.71 4.13
N ALA A 150 -11.89 0.89 3.13
CA ALA A 150 -13.12 1.68 3.23
C ALA A 150 -14.27 0.98 3.97
N LYS A 151 -14.10 -0.29 4.38
CA LYS A 151 -15.15 -1.17 4.90
C LYS A 151 -16.37 -1.30 3.96
N GLU A 152 -16.12 -1.25 2.66
CA GLU A 152 -17.13 -1.36 1.60
C GLU A 152 -17.10 -2.76 0.98
N TYR A 153 -17.19 -3.81 1.82
CA TYR A 153 -16.96 -5.19 1.41
C TYR A 153 -17.96 -5.68 0.36
N ASP A 154 -19.25 -5.34 0.52
CA ASP A 154 -20.30 -5.68 -0.45
C ASP A 154 -20.04 -5.07 -1.83
N LYS A 155 -19.50 -3.85 -1.88
CA LYS A 155 -19.11 -3.21 -3.14
C LYS A 155 -17.94 -3.95 -3.77
N ALA A 156 -16.93 -4.31 -2.97
CA ALA A 156 -15.78 -5.09 -3.44
C ALA A 156 -16.23 -6.42 -4.06
N ILE A 157 -17.15 -7.13 -3.40
CA ILE A 157 -17.68 -8.41 -3.85
C ILE A 157 -18.43 -8.25 -5.17
N LYS A 158 -19.37 -7.29 -5.25
CA LYS A 158 -20.10 -7.00 -6.49
C LYS A 158 -19.18 -6.59 -7.64
N HIS A 159 -18.16 -5.78 -7.36
CA HIS A 159 -17.18 -5.39 -8.35
C HIS A 159 -16.37 -6.59 -8.85
N TYR A 160 -15.92 -7.47 -7.95
CA TYR A 160 -15.28 -8.73 -8.32
C TYR A 160 -16.15 -9.60 -9.23
N GLU A 161 -17.40 -9.83 -8.85
CA GLU A 161 -18.32 -10.67 -9.61
C GLU A 161 -18.65 -10.06 -10.97
N PHE A 162 -18.80 -8.74 -11.06
CA PHE A 162 -19.00 -8.02 -12.31
C PHE A 162 -17.83 -8.21 -13.28
N VAL A 163 -16.60 -7.89 -12.83
CA VAL A 163 -15.38 -7.98 -13.66
C VAL A 163 -15.08 -9.42 -14.08
N THR A 164 -15.33 -10.39 -13.20
CA THR A 164 -15.13 -11.82 -13.50
C THR A 164 -16.30 -12.46 -14.23
N LYS A 165 -17.35 -11.70 -14.55
CA LYS A 165 -18.58 -12.15 -15.23
C LYS A 165 -19.25 -13.32 -14.51
N GLY A 166 -19.28 -13.27 -13.18
CA GLY A 166 -19.88 -14.29 -12.32
C GLY A 166 -19.18 -15.65 -12.37
N LYS A 167 -17.93 -15.73 -12.87
CA LYS A 167 -17.15 -16.97 -12.83
C LYS A 167 -17.04 -17.44 -11.37
N LEU A 168 -17.43 -18.69 -11.13
CA LEU A 168 -17.40 -19.28 -9.80
C LEU A 168 -15.99 -19.19 -9.20
N PHE A 169 -15.85 -18.42 -8.12
CA PHE A 169 -14.64 -18.39 -7.33
C PHE A 169 -14.43 -19.73 -6.63
N LYS A 170 -13.24 -20.31 -6.83
CA LYS A 170 -12.83 -21.55 -6.17
C LYS A 170 -11.62 -21.26 -5.30
N PHE A 171 -11.80 -21.38 -3.98
CA PHE A 171 -10.70 -21.29 -3.05
C PHE A 171 -9.69 -22.42 -3.31
N SER A 172 -8.41 -22.10 -3.22
CA SER A 172 -7.33 -23.07 -3.40
C SER A 172 -6.14 -22.68 -2.56
N THR A 173 -5.19 -23.59 -2.37
CA THR A 173 -3.95 -23.33 -1.63
C THR A 173 -2.97 -22.42 -2.36
N ARG A 174 -3.29 -21.94 -3.57
CA ARG A 174 -2.45 -21.03 -4.36
C ARG A 174 -3.33 -20.05 -5.12
N LEU A 175 -3.51 -18.85 -4.59
CA LEU A 175 -4.33 -17.82 -5.23
C LEU A 175 -3.47 -16.81 -6.02
N THR A 176 -4.04 -16.28 -7.10
CA THR A 176 -3.53 -15.07 -7.76
C THR A 176 -3.84 -13.84 -6.92
N GLY A 177 -3.20 -12.70 -7.20
CA GLY A 177 -3.38 -11.46 -6.42
C GLY A 177 -4.86 -11.05 -6.27
N TYR A 178 -5.58 -10.84 -7.37
CA TYR A 178 -6.98 -10.41 -7.28
C TYR A 178 -7.92 -11.50 -6.69
N ASN A 179 -7.61 -12.79 -6.86
CA ASN A 179 -8.36 -13.88 -6.20
C ASN A 179 -8.09 -13.90 -4.68
N LEU A 180 -6.86 -13.60 -4.26
CA LEU A 180 -6.49 -13.49 -2.86
C LEU A 180 -7.16 -12.27 -2.22
N ALA A 181 -7.12 -11.11 -2.89
CA ALA A 181 -7.81 -9.90 -2.44
C ALA A 181 -9.33 -10.14 -2.29
N TYR A 182 -9.95 -10.85 -3.23
CA TYR A 182 -11.35 -11.27 -3.11
C TYR A 182 -11.60 -12.22 -1.93
N ALA A 183 -10.70 -13.16 -1.67
CA ALA A 183 -10.79 -14.03 -0.49
C ALA A 183 -10.75 -13.21 0.81
N TYR A 184 -9.92 -12.16 0.88
CA TYR A 184 -9.95 -11.20 1.99
C TYR A 184 -11.28 -10.45 2.07
N CYS A 185 -11.87 -10.00 0.96
CA CYS A 185 -13.20 -9.39 0.98
C CYS A 185 -14.26 -10.31 1.61
N LEU A 186 -14.24 -11.61 1.25
CA LEU A 186 -15.15 -12.62 1.80
C LEU A 186 -14.88 -12.92 3.28
N HIS A 187 -13.61 -12.87 3.71
CA HIS A 187 -13.25 -12.96 5.12
C HIS A 187 -13.81 -11.79 5.92
N PHE A 188 -13.57 -10.55 5.49
CA PHE A 188 -14.03 -9.37 6.22
C PHE A 188 -15.55 -9.18 6.18
N SER A 189 -16.22 -9.61 5.11
CA SER A 189 -17.68 -9.51 4.98
C SER A 189 -18.43 -10.58 5.78
N GLU A 190 -18.00 -11.84 5.64
CA GLU A 190 -18.80 -13.00 6.05
C GLU A 190 -18.05 -13.95 7.01
N GLY A 191 -16.76 -13.71 7.30
CA GLY A 191 -15.92 -14.65 8.04
C GLY A 191 -15.66 -15.96 7.29
N LYS A 192 -15.80 -15.96 5.96
CA LYS A 192 -15.87 -17.18 5.14
C LYS A 192 -14.60 -18.03 5.13
N TYR A 193 -13.44 -17.39 5.29
CA TYR A 193 -12.14 -18.05 5.36
C TYR A 193 -11.42 -17.60 6.63
N SER A 194 -10.75 -18.51 7.31
CA SER A 194 -9.88 -18.20 8.45
C SER A 194 -8.58 -17.52 8.02
N VAL A 195 -7.92 -16.84 8.95
CA VAL A 195 -6.60 -16.22 8.71
C VAL A 195 -5.57 -17.25 8.26
N ASP A 196 -5.53 -18.43 8.89
CA ASP A 196 -4.62 -19.52 8.53
C ASP A 196 -4.83 -20.02 7.09
N GLU A 197 -6.08 -20.10 6.65
CA GLU A 197 -6.41 -20.46 5.26
C GLU A 197 -5.90 -19.41 4.27
N LEU A 198 -6.10 -18.12 4.58
CA LEU A 198 -5.65 -17.01 3.75
C LEU A 198 -4.12 -16.94 3.68
N ASP A 199 -3.44 -17.08 4.83
CA ASP A 199 -1.98 -17.09 4.91
C ASP A 199 -1.41 -18.24 4.08
N LYS A 200 -1.97 -19.45 4.21
CA LYS A 200 -1.54 -20.61 3.42
C LYS A 200 -1.79 -20.42 1.92
N ALA A 201 -2.95 -19.87 1.55
CA ALA A 201 -3.34 -19.67 0.15
C ALA A 201 -2.54 -18.55 -0.55
N GLY A 202 -2.18 -17.51 0.22
CA GLY A 202 -1.48 -16.33 -0.27
C GLY A 202 0.04 -16.41 -0.21
N LYS A 203 0.62 -17.25 0.66
CA LYS A 203 2.07 -17.29 0.94
C LYS A 203 2.96 -17.21 -0.29
N GLY A 204 2.78 -18.13 -1.25
CA GLY A 204 3.65 -18.19 -2.44
C GLY A 204 3.51 -17.00 -3.38
N PHE A 205 2.35 -16.33 -3.39
CA PHE A 205 2.15 -15.07 -4.11
C PHE A 205 2.82 -13.92 -3.36
N LEU A 206 2.53 -13.77 -2.06
CA LEU A 206 3.01 -12.65 -1.23
C LEU A 206 4.54 -12.64 -1.11
N GLU A 207 5.19 -13.80 -0.91
CA GLU A 207 6.65 -13.92 -0.85
C GLU A 207 7.35 -13.31 -2.07
N LYS A 208 6.79 -13.53 -3.27
CA LYS A 208 7.37 -13.01 -4.51
C LYS A 208 6.93 -11.58 -4.79
N HIS A 209 5.64 -11.30 -4.60
CA HIS A 209 5.03 -10.04 -4.99
C HIS A 209 5.49 -8.88 -4.10
N LEU A 210 5.53 -9.07 -2.77
CA LEU A 210 5.97 -8.01 -1.86
C LEU A 210 7.43 -7.63 -2.09
N GLN A 211 8.31 -8.61 -2.32
CA GLN A 211 9.71 -8.35 -2.65
C GLN A 211 9.86 -7.61 -3.98
N MET A 212 9.06 -7.97 -4.99
CA MET A 212 9.03 -7.28 -6.28
C MET A 212 8.58 -5.82 -6.11
N LEU A 213 7.47 -5.56 -5.40
CA LEU A 213 6.99 -4.21 -5.13
C LEU A 213 8.05 -3.38 -4.40
N TYR A 214 8.69 -3.97 -3.38
CA TYR A 214 9.78 -3.32 -2.64
C TYR A 214 10.97 -2.94 -3.54
N ILE A 215 11.38 -3.84 -4.44
CA ILE A 215 12.49 -3.59 -5.38
C ILE A 215 12.13 -2.49 -6.39
N GLN A 216 10.88 -2.50 -6.88
CA GLN A 216 10.36 -1.58 -7.90
C GLN A 216 10.05 -0.18 -7.39
N GLY A 217 10.08 0.07 -6.07
CA GLY A 217 9.70 1.39 -5.54
C GLY A 217 8.21 1.55 -5.25
N ARG A 218 7.42 0.47 -5.31
CA ARG A 218 5.95 0.50 -5.19
C ARG A 218 5.52 0.30 -3.72
N SER A 219 6.01 1.17 -2.82
CA SER A 219 5.82 1.06 -1.37
C SER A 219 4.36 1.13 -0.93
N VAL A 220 3.56 2.01 -1.53
CA VAL A 220 2.13 2.15 -1.19
C VAL A 220 1.35 0.88 -1.53
N GLU A 221 1.62 0.26 -2.67
CA GLU A 221 0.99 -1.01 -3.05
C GLU A 221 1.39 -2.17 -2.16
N MET A 222 2.66 -2.22 -1.77
CA MET A 222 3.13 -3.16 -0.76
C MET A 222 2.36 -2.95 0.55
N LEU A 223 2.14 -1.69 0.95
CA LEU A 223 1.45 -1.34 2.18
C LEU A 223 -0.03 -1.75 2.18
N TYR A 224 -0.73 -1.69 1.04
CA TYR A 224 -2.08 -2.25 0.92
C TYR A 224 -2.15 -3.73 1.33
N TRP A 225 -1.20 -4.52 0.82
CA TRP A 225 -1.12 -5.95 1.17
C TRP A 225 -0.78 -6.15 2.63
N LEU A 226 0.30 -5.54 3.12
CA LEU A 226 0.75 -5.71 4.52
C LEU A 226 -0.34 -5.30 5.51
N LYS A 227 -0.98 -4.14 5.27
CA LYS A 227 -2.05 -3.65 6.12
C LYS A 227 -3.26 -4.58 6.10
N THR A 228 -3.69 -5.06 4.93
CA THR A 228 -4.84 -5.98 4.83
C THR A 228 -4.57 -7.30 5.57
N ILE A 229 -3.36 -7.87 5.42
CA ILE A 229 -2.96 -9.09 6.13
C ILE A 229 -3.00 -8.87 7.64
N CYS A 230 -2.44 -7.76 8.11
CA CYS A 230 -2.42 -7.44 9.54
C CYS A 230 -3.83 -7.15 10.09
N ASP A 231 -4.67 -6.43 9.35
CA ASP A 231 -6.05 -6.13 9.74
C ASP A 231 -6.90 -7.41 9.87
N ALA A 232 -6.57 -8.48 9.14
CA ALA A 232 -7.25 -9.77 9.22
C ALA A 232 -6.83 -10.59 10.44
N ARG A 233 -5.64 -10.34 10.98
CA ARG A 233 -5.12 -11.03 12.18
C ARG A 233 -5.82 -10.49 13.42
N GLU A 234 -6.09 -11.35 14.40
CA GLU A 234 -6.73 -10.98 15.69
C GLU A 234 -5.76 -10.25 16.66
N LYS A 235 -4.84 -9.46 16.11
CA LYS A 235 -3.83 -8.72 16.87
C LYS A 235 -3.81 -7.26 16.38
N GLU A 236 -3.67 -6.33 17.31
CA GLU A 236 -3.40 -4.93 16.97
C GLU A 236 -1.93 -4.74 16.58
N TYR A 237 -1.71 -4.01 15.48
CA TYR A 237 -0.39 -3.66 14.98
C TYR A 237 -0.26 -2.14 14.90
N THR A 238 0.88 -1.61 15.33
CA THR A 238 1.25 -0.23 14.98
C THR A 238 1.59 -0.14 13.48
N PRO A 239 1.51 1.04 12.85
CA PRO A 239 1.91 1.19 11.45
C PRO A 239 3.34 0.70 11.16
N GLU A 240 4.27 0.94 12.09
CA GLU A 240 5.64 0.44 11.98
C GLU A 240 5.71 -1.09 12.03
N GLU A 241 4.95 -1.74 12.92
CA GLU A 241 4.87 -3.20 12.97
C GLU A 241 4.26 -3.79 11.70
N VAL A 242 3.21 -3.17 11.14
CA VAL A 242 2.64 -3.58 9.85
C VAL A 242 3.71 -3.53 8.76
N ILE A 243 4.48 -2.45 8.66
CA ILE A 243 5.56 -2.34 7.68
C ILE A 243 6.63 -3.44 7.89
N TYR A 244 6.95 -3.79 9.14
CA TYR A 244 7.89 -4.87 9.43
C TYR A 244 7.40 -6.27 9.12
N THR A 245 6.09 -6.49 9.00
CA THR A 245 5.57 -7.79 8.53
C THR A 245 6.04 -8.13 7.12
N PHE A 246 6.53 -7.15 6.34
CA PHE A 246 7.28 -7.40 5.11
C PHE A 246 8.37 -8.47 5.28
N TYR A 247 9.09 -8.45 6.40
CA TYR A 247 10.18 -9.38 6.67
C TYR A 247 9.72 -10.81 7.00
N GLU A 248 8.43 -11.04 7.25
CA GLU A 248 7.88 -12.41 7.31
C GLU A 248 7.94 -13.09 5.93
N PHE A 249 7.95 -12.29 4.86
CA PHE A 249 7.96 -12.74 3.46
C PHE A 249 9.34 -12.67 2.80
N VAL A 250 10.38 -12.37 3.57
CA VAL A 250 11.79 -12.41 3.16
C VAL A 250 12.45 -13.61 3.81
N LYS A 251 13.27 -14.36 3.06
CA LYS A 251 14.00 -15.51 3.62
C LYS A 251 15.03 -15.04 4.64
N ASP A 252 15.33 -15.87 5.65
CA ASP A 252 16.27 -15.50 6.70
C ASP A 252 17.70 -15.23 6.20
N GLU A 253 18.14 -15.94 5.16
CA GLU A 253 19.43 -15.73 4.48
C GLU A 253 19.54 -14.36 3.79
N ASP A 254 18.39 -13.81 3.37
CA ASP A 254 18.27 -12.54 2.67
C ASP A 254 18.04 -11.35 3.62
N LYS A 255 17.78 -11.58 4.91
CA LYS A 255 17.63 -10.53 5.92
C LYS A 255 19.00 -10.01 6.37
N PRO A 256 19.31 -8.72 6.17
CA PRO A 256 20.51 -8.11 6.76
C PRO A 256 20.53 -8.21 8.29
N ASP A 257 21.70 -8.21 8.91
CA ASP A 257 21.81 -8.40 10.37
C ASP A 257 21.13 -7.29 11.17
N PHE A 258 21.09 -6.07 10.64
CA PHE A 258 20.36 -4.98 11.28
C PHE A 258 18.86 -5.28 11.38
N VAL A 259 18.28 -6.00 10.41
CA VAL A 259 16.86 -6.38 10.42
C VAL A 259 16.63 -7.41 11.51
N LYS A 260 17.54 -8.37 11.69
CA LYS A 260 17.45 -9.33 12.80
C LYS A 260 17.48 -8.62 14.16
N ALA A 261 18.30 -7.58 14.30
CA ALA A 261 18.32 -6.76 15.51
C ALA A 261 17.04 -5.93 15.67
N LEU A 262 16.51 -5.39 14.57
CA LEU A 262 15.26 -4.61 14.53
C LEU A 262 14.06 -5.45 14.99
N LEU A 263 13.92 -6.66 14.46
CA LEU A 263 12.83 -7.58 14.78
C LEU A 263 12.91 -8.18 16.19
N LYS A 264 14.09 -8.17 16.83
CA LYS A 264 14.28 -8.63 18.22
C LYS A 264 13.99 -7.57 19.28
N ARG A 265 13.92 -6.29 18.89
CA ARG A 265 13.69 -5.15 19.80
C ARG A 265 12.21 -4.89 20.06
N LYS A 266 11.33 -5.72 19.50
CA LYS A 266 9.88 -5.70 19.65
C LYS A 266 9.41 -7.05 20.16
#